data_AF-A0A6L8UDA1-F1
#
_entry.id   AF-A0A6L8UDA1-F1
#
_cell.length_a   1.000
_cell.length_b   1.000
_cell.length_c   1.000
_cell.angle_alpha   90.00
_cell.angle_beta   90.00
_cell.angle_gamma   90.00
#
_symmetry.space_group_name_H-M   'P 1'
#
loop_
_entity.id
_entity.type
_entity.pdbx_description
1 polymer ?
#
loop_
_entity_poly.entity_id
_entity_poly.type
_entity_poly.pdbx_seq_one_letter_code
_entity_poly.pdbx_strand_id
1 'polypeptide(L)'
;MKLTATGSLTRHLSFLIIAALMLSAASCATRSGKLHRRDTVSIDLDSIRARGKLIALTDFNSTNYFLYRGEPMGFQYEMLQALSKHLGVGIEIVTENRIDKAIDMLHTGRADILAMNLAVTPPREKEIRFTEPISQTRHVLVQRKPDGWNEISAGEVENSLIREPSGLKGRTIYVQEHSSHAWYLRSLTKETGRAFSVKEFPFESEELIQLVDNGAIELAVCDEDIALVNSTYYPAIDVNTPLGPVHEVSWGVRKTHSDQLLAAIDEWIVSFRKTNTYALLYAKYFRNPRSGAIAKSNYFTLTTGRISPYDDLIKTYSDTIGWDWRLLASLICQESRFNPHVRSRVGAYGLMQIMPRTGKNFGIDITSSPGNNIYAGVKYINWLHSIFDPKIPDVHERVRFILAAYNAGPGHILDAMNLAAKFGYDPLVWKDNVEKWLQKKSESKYYSDSSVKNGYFRGIESVAFVNEILERYEHYRNIVSENKYAISSSGTANWPGRRQF
;
A
#
# COMPACT_ATOMS: atom_id res chain seq x y z
N MET A 1 -8.62 70.21 68.34
CA MET A 1 -7.95 69.27 69.27
C MET A 1 -7.44 68.10 68.45
N LYS A 2 -6.24 67.64 68.80
CA LYS A 2 -5.36 66.69 68.10
C LYS A 2 -5.97 65.30 67.79
N LEU A 3 -5.51 64.75 66.66
CA LEU A 3 -4.97 63.38 66.43
C LEU A 3 -5.91 62.15 66.31
N THR A 4 -5.75 61.48 65.14
CA THR A 4 -5.57 60.02 64.90
C THR A 4 -6.75 59.07 65.14
N ALA A 5 -7.01 58.00 64.38
CA ALA A 5 -6.20 57.26 63.42
C ALA A 5 -7.08 56.60 62.33
N THR A 6 -6.66 56.78 61.09
CA THR A 6 -6.87 55.88 59.96
C THR A 6 -6.08 54.58 60.15
N GLY A 7 -6.68 53.43 59.84
CA GLY A 7 -5.94 52.20 59.53
C GLY A 7 -6.52 50.92 60.10
N SER A 8 -7.44 50.29 59.37
CA SER A 8 -7.63 48.83 59.50
C SER A 8 -8.44 48.14 58.39
N LEU A 9 -8.93 48.83 57.33
CA LEU A 9 -9.73 48.15 56.30
C LEU A 9 -9.09 48.05 54.91
N THR A 10 -7.97 48.73 54.64
CA THR A 10 -7.28 48.64 53.33
C THR A 10 -6.20 47.55 53.28
N ARG A 11 -5.84 46.92 54.42
CA ARG A 11 -4.83 45.85 54.46
C ARG A 11 -5.37 44.45 54.20
N HIS A 12 -6.66 44.19 54.36
CA HIS A 12 -7.24 42.85 54.08
C HIS A 12 -7.83 42.71 52.68
N LEU A 13 -8.26 43.81 52.04
CA LEU A 13 -8.67 43.78 50.64
C LEU A 13 -7.47 43.68 49.68
N SER A 14 -6.34 44.28 50.05
CA SER A 14 -5.10 44.21 49.25
C SER A 14 -4.43 42.83 49.31
N PHE A 15 -4.59 42.08 50.42
CA PHE A 15 -4.07 40.71 50.54
C PHE A 15 -4.94 39.67 49.82
N LEU A 16 -6.26 39.87 49.74
CA LEU A 16 -7.16 38.99 48.98
C LEU A 16 -6.98 39.15 47.46
N ILE A 17 -6.68 40.35 46.97
CA ILE A 17 -6.41 40.59 45.55
C ILE A 17 -5.02 40.09 45.14
N ILE A 18 -4.00 40.19 46.01
CA ILE A 18 -2.66 39.64 45.74
C ILE A 18 -2.65 38.10 45.86
N ALA A 19 -3.45 37.50 46.74
CA ALA A 19 -3.62 36.04 46.80
C ALA A 19 -4.36 35.50 45.56
N ALA A 20 -5.38 36.20 45.06
CA ALA A 20 -6.06 35.83 43.81
C ALA A 20 -5.15 36.00 42.57
N LEU A 21 -4.27 37.01 42.55
CA LEU A 21 -3.29 37.21 41.48
C LEU A 21 -2.08 36.25 41.53
N MET A 22 -1.70 35.77 42.72
CA MET A 22 -0.71 34.69 42.88
C MET A 22 -1.28 33.30 42.55
N LEU A 23 -2.60 33.08 42.74
CA LEU A 23 -3.27 31.85 42.28
C LEU A 23 -3.57 31.86 40.77
N SER A 24 -3.69 33.01 40.12
CA SER A 24 -3.78 33.07 38.64
C SER A 24 -2.42 32.99 37.94
N ALA A 25 -1.32 33.32 38.62
CA ALA A 25 0.05 33.15 38.10
C ALA A 25 0.58 31.71 38.23
N ALA A 26 -0.06 30.85 39.04
CA ALA A 26 0.23 29.41 39.10
C ALA A 26 -0.52 28.58 38.04
N SER A 27 -1.45 29.19 37.29
CA SER A 27 -2.25 28.50 36.26
C SER A 27 -1.80 28.78 34.82
N CYS A 28 -0.66 29.47 34.66
CA CYS A 28 0.03 29.64 33.38
C CYS A 28 1.37 28.88 33.36
N ALA A 29 1.47 27.81 34.14
CA ALA A 29 2.40 26.74 33.83
C ALA A 29 2.00 26.21 32.45
N THR A 30 2.88 26.50 31.49
CA THR A 30 2.94 25.89 30.18
C THR A 30 2.30 24.51 30.21
N ARG A 31 1.20 24.37 29.47
CA ARG A 31 0.74 23.08 28.99
C ARG A 31 1.81 22.61 28.00
N SER A 32 3.00 22.27 28.52
CA SER A 32 3.85 21.32 27.85
C SER A 32 2.92 20.13 27.70
N GLY A 33 2.56 19.83 26.45
CA GLY A 33 1.95 18.54 26.18
C GLY A 33 2.86 17.55 26.88
N LYS A 34 2.32 16.82 27.87
CA LYS A 34 2.94 15.58 28.28
C LYS A 34 3.16 14.86 26.95
N LEU A 35 4.40 14.85 26.46
CA LEU A 35 4.80 13.87 25.47
C LEU A 35 4.31 12.58 26.11
N HIS A 36 3.27 11.99 25.52
CA HIS A 36 2.97 10.60 25.81
C HIS A 36 4.32 9.93 25.63
N ARG A 37 4.85 9.39 26.73
CA ARG A 37 5.98 8.49 26.67
C ARG A 37 5.44 7.40 25.76
N ARG A 38 5.80 7.46 24.46
CA ARG A 38 5.40 6.45 23.50
C ARG A 38 5.97 5.18 24.10
N ASP A 39 5.12 4.30 24.62
CA ASP A 39 5.56 3.00 25.12
C ASP A 39 6.37 2.39 23.98
N THR A 40 7.68 2.24 24.20
CA THR A 40 8.60 1.85 23.15
C THR A 40 8.25 0.42 22.77
N VAL A 41 7.65 0.26 21.60
CA VAL A 41 7.30 -1.04 21.04
C VAL A 41 8.57 -1.88 20.94
N SER A 42 8.56 -3.04 21.60
CA SER A 42 9.67 -4.00 21.61
C SER A 42 9.37 -5.14 20.63
N ILE A 43 9.66 -4.92 19.33
CA ILE A 43 9.47 -5.93 18.28
C ILE A 43 10.75 -6.04 17.46
N ASP A 44 11.44 -7.17 17.65
CA ASP A 44 12.63 -7.59 16.89
C ASP A 44 12.35 -8.91 16.12
N LEU A 45 13.36 -9.46 15.45
CA LEU A 45 13.25 -10.60 14.54
C LEU A 45 12.58 -11.84 15.15
N ASP A 46 12.90 -12.20 16.39
CA ASP A 46 12.30 -13.37 17.05
C ASP A 46 10.79 -13.21 17.26
N SER A 47 10.33 -12.00 17.57
CA SER A 47 8.90 -11.70 17.70
C SER A 47 8.19 -11.76 16.35
N ILE A 48 8.86 -11.32 15.28
CA ILE A 48 8.35 -11.40 13.90
C ILE A 48 8.23 -12.87 13.47
N ARG A 49 9.24 -13.69 13.77
CA ARG A 49 9.23 -15.15 13.52
C ARG A 49 8.15 -15.86 14.32
N ALA A 50 8.00 -15.53 15.60
CA ALA A 50 6.97 -16.10 16.46
C ALA A 50 5.55 -15.76 15.96
N ARG A 51 5.33 -14.52 15.48
CA ARG A 51 4.07 -14.12 14.83
C ARG A 51 3.89 -14.73 13.44
N GLY A 52 4.97 -15.22 12.82
CA GLY A 52 4.99 -15.84 11.51
C GLY A 52 4.83 -14.89 10.33
N LYS A 53 4.88 -13.56 10.56
CA LYS A 53 4.73 -12.56 9.49
C LYS A 53 5.50 -11.26 9.77
N LEU A 54 6.16 -10.73 8.75
CA LEU A 54 6.74 -9.39 8.71
C LEU A 54 5.66 -8.38 8.27
N ILE A 55 5.45 -7.31 9.03
CA ILE A 55 4.56 -6.21 8.61
C ILE A 55 5.43 -5.14 7.94
N ALA A 56 5.34 -5.03 6.62
CA ALA A 56 6.18 -4.12 5.84
C ALA A 56 5.35 -2.95 5.30
N LEU A 57 5.82 -1.74 5.58
CA LEU A 57 5.20 -0.53 5.06
C LEU A 57 5.89 -0.11 3.77
N THR A 58 5.11 0.15 2.72
CA THR A 58 5.60 0.74 1.47
C THR A 58 4.67 1.85 0.99
N ASP A 59 5.15 2.72 0.12
CA ASP A 59 4.33 3.71 -0.58
C ASP A 59 3.80 3.14 -1.90
N PHE A 60 2.63 3.60 -2.34
CA PHE A 60 2.09 3.21 -3.64
C PHE A 60 2.37 4.30 -4.69
N ASN A 61 3.09 3.90 -5.75
CA ASN A 61 3.49 4.73 -6.89
C ASN A 61 3.86 3.80 -8.07
N SER A 62 4.23 4.35 -9.23
CA SER A 62 4.48 3.54 -10.44
C SER A 62 5.67 2.56 -10.36
N THR A 63 6.51 2.63 -9.32
CA THR A 63 7.69 1.77 -9.16
C THR A 63 7.69 0.93 -7.89
N ASN A 64 7.13 1.39 -6.78
CA ASN A 64 7.32 0.77 -5.46
C ASN A 64 6.27 -0.31 -5.16
N TYR A 65 5.00 0.04 -5.31
CA TYR A 65 3.86 -0.85 -5.12
C TYR A 65 2.62 -0.33 -5.85
N PHE A 66 2.04 -1.13 -6.75
CA PHE A 66 0.86 -0.79 -7.55
C PHE A 66 0.09 -2.04 -7.98
N LEU A 67 -1.12 -1.85 -8.50
CA LEU A 67 -1.87 -2.91 -9.18
C LEU A 67 -1.86 -2.69 -10.69
N TYR A 68 -1.55 -3.76 -11.42
CA TYR A 68 -1.70 -3.80 -12.87
C TYR A 68 -2.47 -5.05 -13.28
N ARG A 69 -3.64 -4.85 -13.92
CA ARG A 69 -4.57 -5.93 -14.29
C ARG A 69 -4.94 -6.83 -13.09
N GLY A 70 -5.09 -6.21 -11.93
CA GLY A 70 -5.42 -6.88 -10.68
C GLY A 70 -4.31 -7.71 -10.03
N GLU A 71 -3.07 -7.63 -10.54
CA GLU A 71 -1.92 -8.24 -9.88
C GLU A 71 -1.09 -7.18 -9.14
N PRO A 72 -0.69 -7.43 -7.88
CA PRO A 72 0.24 -6.56 -7.17
C PRO A 72 1.64 -6.65 -7.78
N MET A 73 2.24 -5.50 -8.00
CA MET A 73 3.55 -5.33 -8.63
C MET A 73 4.30 -4.19 -7.95
N GLY A 74 5.61 -4.16 -8.11
CA GLY A 74 6.46 -3.09 -7.63
C GLY A 74 7.83 -3.59 -7.18
N PHE A 75 8.84 -2.75 -7.32
CA PHE A 75 10.21 -3.02 -6.92
C PHE A 75 10.32 -3.27 -5.42
N GLN A 76 9.76 -2.37 -4.60
CA GLN A 76 9.76 -2.51 -3.14
C GLN A 76 8.95 -3.74 -2.71
N TYR A 77 7.78 -3.93 -3.31
CA TYR A 77 6.96 -5.12 -3.06
C TYR A 77 7.68 -6.44 -3.36
N GLU A 78 8.30 -6.59 -4.53
CA GLU A 78 9.01 -7.82 -4.89
C GLU A 78 10.33 -8.01 -4.13
N MET A 79 11.02 -6.92 -3.77
CA MET A 79 12.16 -6.95 -2.84
C MET A 79 11.72 -7.50 -1.48
N LEU A 80 10.59 -7.01 -0.96
CA LEU A 80 10.01 -7.46 0.30
C LEU A 80 9.56 -8.92 0.26
N GLN A 81 9.01 -9.41 -0.85
CA GLN A 81 8.71 -10.83 -1.05
C GLN A 81 9.99 -11.70 -1.03
N ALA A 82 11.08 -11.21 -1.63
CA ALA A 82 12.36 -11.90 -1.57
C ALA A 82 12.95 -11.91 -0.15
N LEU A 83 12.82 -10.81 0.60
CA LEU A 83 13.20 -10.74 2.01
C LEU A 83 12.36 -11.69 2.87
N SER A 84 11.04 -11.71 2.72
CA SER A 84 10.16 -12.55 3.55
C SER A 84 10.50 -14.03 3.39
N LYS A 85 10.80 -14.46 2.16
CA LYS A 85 11.32 -15.81 1.87
C LYS A 85 12.65 -16.08 2.57
N HIS A 86 13.58 -15.12 2.60
CA HIS A 86 14.86 -15.25 3.29
C HIS A 86 14.67 -15.37 4.82
N LEU A 87 13.77 -14.55 5.39
CA LEU A 87 13.47 -14.56 6.83
C LEU A 87 12.64 -15.78 7.27
N GLY A 88 12.00 -16.48 6.33
CA GLY A 88 11.15 -17.65 6.60
C GLY A 88 9.79 -17.28 7.22
N VAL A 89 9.27 -16.09 6.92
CA VAL A 89 8.00 -15.58 7.45
C VAL A 89 7.09 -15.12 6.32
N GLY A 90 5.78 -15.09 6.56
CA GLY A 90 4.84 -14.42 5.66
C GLY A 90 5.08 -12.91 5.63
N ILE A 91 4.38 -12.21 4.73
CA ILE A 91 4.43 -10.75 4.66
C ILE A 91 3.02 -10.16 4.70
N GLU A 92 2.89 -9.06 5.41
CA GLU A 92 1.72 -8.19 5.38
C GLU A 92 2.17 -6.82 4.89
N ILE A 93 1.61 -6.38 3.75
CA ILE A 93 1.87 -5.05 3.22
C ILE A 93 0.92 -4.05 3.85
N VAL A 94 1.46 -2.93 4.29
CA VAL A 94 0.70 -1.76 4.74
C VAL A 94 1.14 -0.56 3.90
N THR A 95 0.21 0.32 3.54
CA THR A 95 0.49 1.47 2.68
C THR A 95 0.38 2.81 3.40
N GLU A 96 1.37 3.68 3.18
CA GLU A 96 1.36 5.09 3.56
C GLU A 96 2.38 5.85 2.72
N ASN A 97 1.95 6.90 2.01
CA ASN A 97 2.83 7.65 1.13
C ASN A 97 3.51 8.83 1.87
N ARG A 98 2.90 9.31 2.96
CA ARG A 98 3.49 10.36 3.78
C ARG A 98 4.58 9.80 4.70
N ILE A 99 5.82 10.20 4.45
CA ILE A 99 7.00 9.69 5.15
C ILE A 99 6.94 9.94 6.67
N ASP A 100 6.43 11.11 7.10
CA ASP A 100 6.27 11.44 8.51
C ASP A 100 5.27 10.48 9.21
N LYS A 101 4.15 10.18 8.55
CA LYS A 101 3.18 9.21 9.05
C LYS A 101 3.72 7.78 9.02
N ALA A 102 4.49 7.42 8.00
CA ALA A 102 5.14 6.12 7.91
C ALA A 102 6.10 5.90 9.09
N ILE A 103 6.92 6.90 9.43
CA ILE A 103 7.80 6.87 10.61
C ILE A 103 6.99 6.74 11.90
N ASP A 104 5.85 7.43 12.03
CA ASP A 104 4.96 7.25 13.18
C ASP A 104 4.35 5.83 13.25
N MET A 105 4.01 5.23 12.11
CA MET A 105 3.54 3.84 12.04
C MET A 105 4.62 2.83 12.46
N LEU A 106 5.87 3.07 12.09
CA LEU A 106 7.02 2.29 12.54
C LEU A 106 7.21 2.39 14.07
N HIS A 107 7.11 3.60 14.62
CA HIS A 107 7.25 3.86 16.06
C HIS A 107 6.11 3.25 16.90
N THR A 108 4.90 3.21 16.36
CA THR A 108 3.71 2.66 17.03
C THR A 108 3.56 1.15 16.84
N GLY A 109 4.51 0.48 16.17
CA GLY A 109 4.47 -0.96 15.95
C GLY A 109 3.46 -1.41 14.90
N ARG A 110 2.89 -0.47 14.13
CA ARG A 110 1.99 -0.76 13.01
C ARG A 110 2.74 -1.28 11.78
N ALA A 111 4.05 -1.09 11.73
CA ALA A 111 4.96 -1.68 10.74
C ALA A 111 6.28 -2.05 11.41
N ASP A 112 6.98 -3.05 10.88
CA ASP A 112 8.31 -3.48 11.34
C ASP A 112 9.45 -2.85 10.54
N ILE A 113 9.18 -2.57 9.27
CA ILE A 113 10.12 -2.01 8.31
C ILE A 113 9.42 -0.97 7.42
N LEU A 114 10.14 0.08 7.08
CA LEU A 114 9.79 1.08 6.06
C LEU A 114 10.55 0.75 4.78
N ALA A 115 9.85 0.17 3.82
CA ALA A 115 10.34 -0.20 2.51
C ALA A 115 9.81 0.77 1.44
N MET A 116 10.39 1.96 1.41
CA MET A 116 10.12 3.00 0.43
C MET A 116 11.46 3.60 -0.05
N ASN A 117 11.43 4.52 -1.01
CA ASN A 117 12.63 5.21 -1.47
C ASN A 117 13.12 6.23 -0.41
N LEU A 118 13.74 5.77 0.68
CA LEU A 118 14.27 6.66 1.71
C LEU A 118 15.71 7.07 1.40
N ALA A 119 15.89 8.34 1.04
CA ALA A 119 17.19 8.99 1.17
C ALA A 119 17.59 9.11 2.64
N VAL A 120 18.83 8.74 2.95
CA VAL A 120 19.45 8.90 4.26
C VAL A 120 19.73 10.39 4.49
N THR A 121 19.13 10.95 5.53
CA THR A 121 19.31 12.37 5.88
C THR A 121 19.54 12.54 7.38
N PRO A 122 20.34 13.53 7.83
CA PRO A 122 20.61 13.75 9.24
C PRO A 122 19.36 13.92 10.13
N PRO A 123 18.25 14.56 9.67
CA PRO A 123 17.00 14.56 10.44
C PRO A 123 16.42 13.16 10.62
N ARG A 124 16.36 12.34 9.56
CA ARG A 124 15.77 10.99 9.63
C ARG A 124 16.62 10.01 10.43
N GLU A 125 17.94 10.13 10.37
CA GLU A 125 18.86 9.34 11.22
C GLU A 125 18.64 9.60 12.71
N LYS A 126 18.00 10.70 13.10
CA LYS A 126 17.60 10.94 14.49
C LYS A 126 16.35 10.16 14.89
N GLU A 127 15.52 9.76 13.93
CA GLU A 127 14.23 9.10 14.17
C GLU A 127 14.29 7.59 13.96
N ILE A 128 14.97 7.14 12.90
CA ILE A 128 15.02 5.73 12.48
C ILE A 128 16.46 5.24 12.29
N ARG A 129 16.64 3.93 12.12
CA ARG A 129 17.87 3.33 11.59
C ARG A 129 17.66 2.97 10.14
N PHE A 130 18.72 3.14 9.35
CA PHE A 130 18.72 2.74 7.95
C PHE A 130 19.39 1.38 7.79
N THR A 131 18.88 0.60 6.86
CA THR A 131 19.57 -0.60 6.37
C THR A 131 20.76 -0.21 5.50
N GLU A 132 21.57 -1.22 5.17
CA GLU A 132 22.44 -1.16 4.00
C GLU A 132 21.64 -0.68 2.77
N PRO A 133 22.25 0.13 1.88
CA PRO A 133 21.57 0.68 0.73
C PRO A 133 21.00 -0.40 -0.17
N ILE A 134 19.76 -0.22 -0.65
CA ILE A 134 19.13 -1.10 -1.63
C ILE A 134 19.42 -0.65 -3.07
N SER A 135 19.55 0.65 -3.28
CA SER A 135 19.83 1.26 -4.58
C SER A 135 20.49 2.63 -4.39
N GLN A 136 20.71 3.34 -5.50
CA GLN A 136 21.23 4.70 -5.51
C GLN A 136 20.41 5.53 -6.49
N THR A 137 20.20 6.79 -6.15
CA THR A 137 19.48 7.76 -7.00
C THR A 137 20.06 9.15 -6.80
N ARG A 138 19.52 10.15 -7.47
CA ARG A 138 19.84 11.56 -7.23
C ARG A 138 18.61 12.41 -7.43
N HIS A 139 18.62 13.60 -6.84
CA HIS A 139 17.55 14.56 -7.07
C HIS A 139 17.70 15.19 -8.45
N VAL A 140 16.61 15.20 -9.21
CA VAL A 140 16.54 15.82 -10.54
C VAL A 140 15.46 16.89 -10.57
N LEU A 141 15.71 17.93 -11.36
CA LEU A 141 14.71 18.91 -11.69
C LEU A 141 13.77 18.32 -12.73
N VAL A 142 12.47 18.34 -12.43
CA VAL A 142 11.41 18.07 -13.38
C VAL A 142 10.91 19.41 -13.89
N GLN A 143 11.05 19.64 -15.18
CA GLN A 143 10.64 20.86 -15.86
C GLN A 143 9.86 20.54 -17.12
N ARG A 144 9.08 21.48 -17.62
CA ARG A 144 8.31 21.31 -18.85
C ARG A 144 9.13 21.76 -20.06
N LYS A 145 9.11 20.96 -21.13
CA LYS A 145 9.55 21.37 -22.47
C LYS A 145 8.67 22.52 -22.97
N PRO A 146 9.18 23.38 -23.87
CA PRO A 146 8.41 24.50 -24.40
C PRO A 146 7.15 24.02 -25.12
N ASP A 147 6.13 24.88 -25.21
CA ASP A 147 4.96 24.58 -26.04
C ASP A 147 5.39 24.38 -27.50
N GLY A 148 4.80 23.38 -28.17
CA GLY A 148 5.22 23.01 -29.52
C GLY A 148 6.62 22.39 -29.59
N TRP A 149 7.15 21.81 -28.49
CA TRP A 149 8.46 21.15 -28.48
C TRP A 149 8.65 20.09 -29.57
N ASN A 150 7.55 19.48 -30.05
CA ASN A 150 7.52 18.50 -31.13
C ASN A 150 7.60 19.12 -32.54
N GLU A 151 7.54 20.45 -32.63
CA GLU A 151 7.56 21.23 -33.88
C GLU A 151 8.88 22.01 -34.06
N ILE A 152 9.70 22.11 -33.01
CA ILE A 152 10.99 22.80 -33.02
C ILE A 152 12.16 21.80 -32.96
N SER A 153 13.37 22.26 -33.25
CA SER A 153 14.55 21.40 -33.22
C SER A 153 14.92 20.97 -31.79
N ALA A 154 15.58 19.81 -31.67
CA ALA A 154 16.08 19.34 -30.37
C ALA A 154 17.03 20.34 -29.69
N GLY A 155 17.80 21.11 -30.47
CA GLY A 155 18.66 22.17 -29.94
C GLY A 155 17.88 23.36 -29.38
N GLU A 156 16.76 23.73 -30.01
CA GLU A 156 15.88 24.79 -29.48
C GLU A 156 15.18 24.34 -28.19
N VAL A 157 14.73 23.09 -28.13
CA VAL A 157 14.23 22.49 -26.88
C VAL A 157 15.31 22.58 -25.81
N GLU A 158 16.52 22.09 -26.09
CA GLU A 158 17.62 22.06 -25.12
C GLU A 158 17.99 23.45 -24.61
N ASN A 159 18.06 24.46 -25.47
CA ASN A 159 18.38 25.84 -25.09
C ASN A 159 17.32 26.50 -24.18
N SER A 160 16.09 25.99 -24.18
CA SER A 160 15.01 26.49 -23.32
C SER A 160 15.03 25.90 -21.91
N LEU A 161 15.78 24.80 -21.71
CA LEU A 161 15.77 24.03 -20.47
C LEU A 161 16.82 24.54 -19.48
N ILE A 162 16.49 24.49 -18.20
CA ILE A 162 17.41 24.80 -17.11
C ILE A 162 18.38 23.63 -16.97
N ARG A 163 19.66 23.84 -17.26
CA ARG A 163 20.75 22.87 -17.03
C ARG A 163 21.69 23.27 -15.90
N GLU A 164 21.86 24.58 -15.72
CA GLU A 164 22.80 25.14 -14.75
C GLU A 164 22.09 25.73 -13.53
N PRO A 165 22.71 25.73 -12.34
CA PRO A 165 22.12 26.29 -11.13
C PRO A 165 21.71 27.76 -11.24
N SER A 166 22.34 28.54 -12.13
CA SER A 166 21.99 29.94 -12.40
C SER A 166 20.58 30.10 -12.96
N GLY A 167 20.07 29.11 -13.72
CA GLY A 167 18.73 29.13 -14.30
C GLY A 167 17.60 29.02 -13.27
N LEU A 168 17.91 28.60 -12.03
CA LEU A 168 16.95 28.53 -10.93
C LEU A 168 16.71 29.89 -10.26
N LYS A 169 17.51 30.92 -10.58
CA LYS A 169 17.42 32.23 -9.92
C LYS A 169 16.02 32.85 -10.07
N GLY A 170 15.40 33.20 -8.94
CA GLY A 170 14.06 33.79 -8.87
C GLY A 170 12.91 32.81 -9.09
N ARG A 171 13.19 31.52 -9.37
CA ARG A 171 12.15 30.52 -9.63
C ARG A 171 11.58 29.93 -8.35
N THR A 172 10.40 29.35 -8.48
CA THR A 172 9.76 28.57 -7.40
C THR A 172 9.84 27.09 -7.76
N ILE A 173 10.41 26.30 -6.86
CA ILE A 173 10.55 24.85 -6.98
C ILE A 173 9.56 24.20 -6.02
N TYR A 174 8.75 23.29 -6.57
CA TYR A 174 7.72 22.56 -5.83
C TYR A 174 8.26 21.19 -5.41
N VAL A 175 8.01 20.80 -4.17
CA VAL A 175 8.46 19.51 -3.62
C VAL A 175 7.40 18.92 -2.71
N GLN A 176 7.42 17.60 -2.53
CA GLN A 176 6.58 16.93 -1.55
C GLN A 176 6.94 17.39 -0.13
N GLU A 177 5.91 17.63 0.69
CA GLU A 177 6.05 17.95 2.12
C GLU A 177 6.88 16.90 2.87
N HIS A 178 7.79 17.36 3.74
CA HIS A 178 8.63 16.48 4.58
C HIS A 178 9.52 15.49 3.80
N SER A 179 9.73 15.73 2.50
CA SER A 179 10.60 14.92 1.65
C SER A 179 12.09 15.21 1.88
N SER A 180 12.94 14.29 1.41
CA SER A 180 14.39 14.52 1.32
C SER A 180 14.71 15.67 0.35
N HIS A 181 13.89 15.87 -0.68
CA HIS A 181 14.03 16.98 -1.63
C HIS A 181 13.86 18.34 -0.94
N ALA A 182 12.84 18.47 -0.09
CA ALA A 182 12.60 19.68 0.69
C ALA A 182 13.79 19.99 1.61
N TRP A 183 14.29 18.97 2.33
CA TRP A 183 15.47 19.11 3.18
C TRP A 183 16.71 19.50 2.37
N TYR A 184 16.95 18.82 1.24
CA TYR A 184 18.11 19.05 0.38
C TYR A 184 18.12 20.47 -0.18
N LEU A 185 17.01 20.91 -0.79
CA LEU A 185 16.90 22.25 -1.38
C LEU A 185 17.05 23.36 -0.34
N ARG A 186 16.45 23.21 0.85
CA ARG A 186 16.62 24.18 1.95
C ARG A 186 18.08 24.25 2.43
N SER A 187 18.75 23.11 2.52
CA SER A 187 20.17 23.04 2.89
C SER A 187 21.04 23.72 1.81
N LEU A 188 20.74 23.45 0.54
CA LEU A 188 21.42 24.05 -0.60
C LEU A 188 21.28 25.58 -0.63
N THR A 189 20.07 26.12 -0.44
CA THR A 189 19.83 27.57 -0.35
C THR A 189 20.63 28.20 0.78
N LYS A 190 20.69 27.53 1.94
CA LYS A 190 21.40 28.02 3.12
C LYS A 190 22.92 28.04 2.93
N GLU A 191 23.48 27.02 2.28
CA GLU A 191 24.93 26.87 2.10
C GLU A 191 25.48 27.71 0.95
N THR A 192 24.73 27.82 -0.15
CA THR A 192 25.22 28.44 -1.39
C THR A 192 24.71 29.87 -1.61
N GLY A 193 23.73 30.33 -0.81
CA GLY A 193 23.07 31.62 -1.02
C GLY A 193 22.27 31.70 -2.32
N ARG A 194 21.96 30.56 -2.96
CA ARG A 194 21.19 30.50 -4.21
C ARG A 194 19.79 31.07 -4.00
N ALA A 195 19.40 31.99 -4.88
CA ALA A 195 18.13 32.69 -4.80
C ALA A 195 17.02 31.94 -5.56
N PHE A 196 16.43 30.91 -4.97
CA PHE A 196 15.17 30.30 -5.43
C PHE A 196 14.25 30.04 -4.24
N SER A 197 12.94 29.93 -4.50
CA SER A 197 11.94 29.63 -3.47
C SER A 197 11.58 28.15 -3.47
N VAL A 198 11.47 27.53 -2.31
CA VAL A 198 10.99 26.15 -2.15
C VAL A 198 9.57 26.19 -1.60
N LYS A 199 8.62 25.57 -2.31
CA LYS A 199 7.25 25.38 -1.83
C LYS A 199 6.96 23.89 -1.64
N GLU A 200 6.58 23.54 -0.42
CA GLU A 200 6.16 22.18 -0.08
C GLU A 200 4.66 22.02 -0.37
N PHE A 201 4.27 20.86 -0.92
CA PHE A 201 2.89 20.51 -1.23
C PHE A 201 2.55 19.12 -0.66
N PRO A 202 1.28 18.88 -0.27
CA PRO A 202 0.82 17.59 0.24
C PRO A 202 0.53 16.60 -0.90
N PHE A 203 1.31 16.66 -1.98
CA PHE A 203 1.22 15.82 -3.17
C PHE A 203 2.47 14.96 -3.31
N GLU A 204 2.28 13.77 -3.86
CA GLU A 204 3.36 12.84 -4.16
C GLU A 204 4.19 13.32 -5.35
N SER A 205 5.40 12.77 -5.49
CA SER A 205 6.30 13.11 -6.60
C SER A 205 5.64 12.95 -7.98
N GLU A 206 4.84 11.90 -8.19
CA GLU A 206 4.16 11.66 -9.47
C GLU A 206 3.03 12.67 -9.75
N GLU A 207 2.32 13.12 -8.71
CA GLU A 207 1.31 14.17 -8.83
C GLU A 207 1.98 15.51 -9.18
N LEU A 208 3.13 15.82 -8.57
CA LEU A 208 3.91 17.00 -8.93
C LEU A 208 4.45 16.93 -10.36
N ILE A 209 4.92 15.76 -10.82
CA ILE A 209 5.32 15.54 -12.22
C ILE A 209 4.14 15.80 -13.17
N GLN A 210 2.96 15.31 -12.84
CA GLN A 210 1.75 15.54 -13.65
C GLN A 210 1.39 17.04 -13.72
N LEU A 211 1.54 17.79 -12.62
CA LEU A 211 1.33 19.23 -12.60
C LEU A 211 2.38 19.99 -13.42
N VAL A 212 3.61 19.47 -13.54
CA VAL A 212 4.60 20.01 -14.47
C VAL A 212 4.22 19.70 -15.91
N ASP A 213 3.85 18.46 -16.22
CA ASP A 213 3.46 18.03 -17.59
C ASP A 213 2.31 18.89 -18.15
N ASN A 214 1.28 19.13 -17.33
CA ASN A 214 0.11 19.92 -17.72
C ASN A 214 0.31 21.45 -17.64
N GLY A 215 1.45 21.91 -17.14
CA GLY A 215 1.80 23.33 -17.02
C GLY A 215 1.16 24.08 -15.85
N ALA A 216 0.56 23.38 -14.87
CA ALA A 216 0.00 24.00 -13.67
C ALA A 216 1.09 24.51 -12.70
N ILE A 217 2.26 23.85 -12.68
CA ILE A 217 3.46 24.32 -12.00
C ILE A 217 4.65 24.25 -12.96
N GLU A 218 5.66 25.07 -12.71
CA GLU A 218 6.79 25.19 -13.63
C GLU A 218 7.89 24.15 -13.37
N LEU A 219 8.24 23.96 -12.09
CA LEU A 219 9.39 23.17 -11.65
C LEU A 219 9.01 22.29 -10.47
N ALA A 220 9.34 21.01 -10.53
CA ALA A 220 9.29 20.12 -9.39
C ALA A 220 10.65 19.43 -9.18
N VAL A 221 10.84 18.79 -8.02
CA VAL A 221 12.00 17.94 -7.75
C VAL A 221 11.54 16.60 -7.19
N CYS A 222 12.11 15.53 -7.73
CA CYS A 222 11.96 14.17 -7.24
C CYS A 222 13.25 13.37 -7.49
N ASP A 223 13.22 12.08 -7.17
CA ASP A 223 14.32 11.17 -7.46
C ASP A 223 14.35 10.74 -8.94
N GLU A 224 15.56 10.61 -9.48
CA GLU A 224 15.84 10.36 -10.90
C GLU A 224 15.12 9.12 -11.43
N ASP A 225 15.05 8.04 -10.65
CA ASP A 225 14.39 6.79 -11.01
C ASP A 225 12.88 6.97 -11.23
N ILE A 226 12.21 7.73 -10.36
CA ILE A 226 10.78 8.08 -10.52
C ILE A 226 10.59 8.98 -11.75
N ALA A 227 11.44 9.99 -11.90
CA ALA A 227 11.38 10.95 -12.99
C ALA A 227 11.55 10.28 -14.37
N LEU A 228 12.53 9.38 -14.49
CA LEU A 228 12.80 8.61 -15.71
C LEU A 228 11.62 7.72 -16.08
N VAL A 229 11.04 6.99 -15.12
CA VAL A 229 9.85 6.16 -15.38
C VAL A 229 8.68 7.01 -15.86
N ASN A 230 8.42 8.14 -15.19
CA ASN A 230 7.32 9.04 -15.55
C ASN A 230 7.50 9.69 -16.94
N SER A 231 8.74 10.03 -17.33
CA SER A 231 9.04 10.58 -18.66
C SER A 231 8.67 9.65 -19.82
N THR A 232 8.49 8.34 -19.56
CA THR A 232 8.05 7.38 -20.59
C THR A 232 6.58 7.55 -20.99
N TYR A 233 5.77 8.26 -20.19
CA TYR A 233 4.36 8.52 -20.48
C TYR A 233 3.93 9.99 -20.37
N TYR A 234 4.75 10.86 -19.78
CA TYR A 234 4.63 12.31 -19.83
C TYR A 234 5.68 12.90 -20.77
N PRO A 235 5.45 12.93 -22.10
CA PRO A 235 6.49 13.30 -23.06
C PRO A 235 6.86 14.78 -23.02
N ALA A 236 6.04 15.64 -22.40
CA ALA A 236 6.27 17.08 -22.30
C ALA A 236 7.23 17.45 -21.16
N ILE A 237 7.60 16.54 -20.27
CA ILE A 237 8.58 16.82 -19.21
C ILE A 237 10.02 16.56 -19.69
N ASP A 238 10.95 17.24 -19.06
CA ASP A 238 12.38 16.97 -19.06
C ASP A 238 12.85 16.73 -17.62
N VAL A 239 13.73 15.74 -17.46
CA VAL A 239 14.22 15.24 -16.16
C VAL A 239 15.75 15.12 -16.12
N ASN A 240 16.44 15.74 -17.08
CA ASN A 240 17.87 15.51 -17.32
C ASN A 240 18.79 16.41 -16.49
N THR A 241 18.23 17.29 -15.65
CA THR A 241 19.01 18.25 -14.85
C THR A 241 19.20 17.73 -13.43
N PRO A 242 20.38 17.19 -13.09
CA PRO A 242 20.69 16.79 -11.72
C PRO A 242 20.87 18.01 -10.83
N LEU A 243 20.34 17.95 -9.61
CA LEU A 243 20.48 19.03 -8.62
C LEU A 243 21.57 18.76 -7.58
N GLY A 244 22.08 17.53 -7.53
CA GLY A 244 23.07 17.09 -6.56
C GLY A 244 23.76 15.78 -6.94
N PRO A 245 24.68 15.31 -6.09
CA PRO A 245 25.35 14.04 -6.29
C PRO A 245 24.37 12.86 -6.16
N VAL A 246 24.83 11.69 -6.60
CA VAL A 246 24.18 10.41 -6.31
C VAL A 246 24.24 10.17 -4.80
N HIS A 247 23.12 9.73 -4.24
CA HIS A 247 22.96 9.36 -2.85
C HIS A 247 22.29 7.99 -2.73
N GLU A 248 22.40 7.42 -1.53
CA GLU A 248 21.92 6.08 -1.23
C GLU A 248 20.44 6.08 -0.88
N VAL A 249 19.76 5.03 -1.33
CA VAL A 249 18.39 4.71 -0.96
C VAL A 249 18.42 3.48 -0.08
N SER A 250 17.88 3.60 1.13
CA SER A 250 17.84 2.53 2.13
C SER A 250 16.41 2.27 2.60
N TRP A 251 16.21 1.15 3.29
CA TRP A 251 15.01 0.94 4.10
C TRP A 251 15.21 1.46 5.52
N GLY A 252 14.10 1.62 6.24
CA GLY A 252 14.08 2.11 7.60
C GLY A 252 13.59 1.06 8.60
N VAL A 253 14.23 0.94 9.75
CA VAL A 253 13.74 0.18 10.90
C VAL A 253 13.75 1.04 12.17
N ARG A 254 13.07 0.58 13.22
CA ARG A 254 13.03 1.29 14.50
C ARG A 254 14.44 1.54 15.03
N LYS A 255 14.59 2.58 15.87
CA LYS A 255 15.85 2.80 16.61
C LYS A 255 16.09 1.83 17.75
N THR A 256 15.02 1.34 18.33
CA THR A 256 15.06 0.48 19.52
C THR A 256 14.50 -0.88 19.20
N HIS A 257 15.08 -1.94 19.77
CA HIS A 257 14.57 -3.31 19.72
C HIS A 257 14.37 -3.82 18.28
N SER A 258 15.34 -3.61 17.40
CA SER A 258 15.31 -4.08 16.00
C SER A 258 16.72 -4.46 15.50
N ASP A 259 17.63 -4.75 16.43
CA ASP A 259 19.05 -5.01 16.14
C ASP A 259 19.21 -6.29 15.33
N GLN A 260 18.48 -7.34 15.69
CA GLN A 260 18.54 -8.61 14.98
C GLN A 260 17.84 -8.52 13.62
N LEU A 261 16.71 -7.80 13.56
CA LEU A 261 16.00 -7.53 12.32
C LEU A 261 16.89 -6.76 11.34
N LEU A 262 17.53 -5.68 11.80
CA LEU A 262 18.44 -4.88 10.98
C LEU A 262 19.59 -5.73 10.45
N ALA A 263 20.29 -6.45 11.33
CA ALA A 263 21.42 -7.28 10.93
C ALA A 263 21.02 -8.35 9.89
N ALA A 264 19.87 -9.00 10.05
CA ALA A 264 19.37 -9.99 9.09
C ALA A 264 18.99 -9.36 7.75
N ILE A 265 18.40 -8.16 7.74
CA ILE A 265 18.08 -7.44 6.51
C ILE A 265 19.37 -7.00 5.80
N ASP A 266 20.35 -6.48 6.53
CA ASP A 266 21.61 -5.99 5.96
C ASP A 266 22.41 -7.13 5.31
N GLU A 267 22.55 -8.27 6.00
CA GLU A 267 23.17 -9.48 5.45
C GLU A 267 22.48 -9.92 4.14
N TRP A 268 21.14 -9.91 4.15
CA TRP A 268 20.35 -10.23 2.97
C TRP A 268 20.54 -9.22 1.83
N ILE A 269 20.49 -7.91 2.10
CA ILE A 269 20.67 -6.85 1.09
C ILE A 269 22.04 -6.99 0.41
N VAL A 270 23.11 -7.12 1.21
CA VAL A 270 24.49 -7.21 0.72
C VAL A 270 24.68 -8.40 -0.21
N SER A 271 24.04 -9.53 0.09
CA SER A 271 24.11 -10.73 -0.75
C SER A 271 23.15 -10.67 -1.95
N PHE A 272 21.90 -10.25 -1.75
CA PHE A 272 20.85 -10.22 -2.78
C PHE A 272 21.16 -9.23 -3.91
N ARG A 273 21.70 -8.04 -3.59
CA ARG A 273 22.07 -7.02 -4.60
C ARG A 273 23.11 -7.50 -5.61
N LYS A 274 23.90 -8.52 -5.27
CA LYS A 274 24.93 -9.10 -6.14
C LYS A 274 24.36 -10.16 -7.09
N THR A 275 23.07 -10.50 -6.97
CA THR A 275 22.45 -11.58 -7.75
C THR A 275 21.90 -11.07 -9.10
N ASN A 276 21.81 -11.99 -10.06
CA ASN A 276 21.09 -11.73 -11.31
C ASN A 276 19.59 -11.46 -11.07
N THR A 277 19.01 -12.05 -10.01
CA THR A 277 17.62 -11.81 -9.63
C THR A 277 17.37 -10.34 -9.31
N TYR A 278 18.25 -9.73 -8.51
CA TYR A 278 18.18 -8.29 -8.24
C TYR A 278 18.35 -7.46 -9.51
N ALA A 279 19.34 -7.78 -10.36
CA ALA A 279 19.58 -7.04 -11.60
C ALA A 279 18.35 -7.07 -12.55
N LEU A 280 17.72 -8.23 -12.69
CA LEU A 280 16.49 -8.39 -13.47
C LEU A 280 15.31 -7.64 -12.84
N LEU A 281 15.18 -7.70 -11.51
CA LEU A 281 14.14 -6.99 -10.77
C LEU A 281 14.28 -5.47 -10.93
N TYR A 282 15.48 -4.93 -10.77
CA TYR A 282 15.75 -3.51 -10.99
C TYR A 282 15.43 -3.10 -12.44
N ALA A 283 15.89 -3.87 -13.43
CA ALA A 283 15.63 -3.59 -14.84
C ALA A 283 14.13 -3.63 -15.19
N LYS A 284 13.37 -4.55 -14.57
CA LYS A 284 11.91 -4.69 -14.77
C LYS A 284 11.12 -3.43 -14.40
N TYR A 285 11.60 -2.65 -13.43
CA TYR A 285 10.89 -1.46 -12.94
C TYR A 285 11.50 -0.15 -13.44
N PHE A 286 12.83 -0.04 -13.46
CA PHE A 286 13.51 1.23 -13.76
C PHE A 286 14.10 1.32 -15.17
N ARG A 287 14.15 0.21 -15.92
CA ARG A 287 14.70 0.16 -17.30
C ARG A 287 13.76 -0.50 -18.29
N ASN A 288 12.48 -0.55 -17.96
CA ASN A 288 11.48 -1.25 -18.75
C ASN A 288 10.85 -0.33 -19.80
N PRO A 289 11.04 -0.60 -21.11
CA PRO A 289 10.45 0.24 -22.15
C PRO A 289 8.91 0.18 -22.18
N ARG A 290 8.30 -0.81 -21.50
CA ARG A 290 6.84 -0.94 -21.40
C ARG A 290 6.22 -0.14 -20.25
N SER A 291 7.01 0.54 -19.41
CA SER A 291 6.46 1.32 -18.28
C SER A 291 5.41 2.34 -18.76
N GLY A 292 5.64 3.01 -19.89
CA GLY A 292 4.66 3.92 -20.48
C GLY A 292 3.37 3.24 -20.97
N ALA A 293 3.47 2.01 -21.49
CA ALA A 293 2.28 1.24 -21.89
C ALA A 293 1.49 0.73 -20.67
N ILE A 294 2.18 0.38 -19.58
CA ILE A 294 1.54 0.01 -18.31
C ILE A 294 0.82 1.22 -17.72
N ALA A 295 1.48 2.37 -17.60
CA ALA A 295 0.91 3.58 -17.01
C ALA A 295 -0.33 4.09 -17.78
N LYS A 296 -0.35 3.92 -19.11
CA LYS A 296 -1.48 4.28 -19.99
C LYS A 296 -2.59 3.22 -20.07
N SER A 297 -2.42 2.07 -19.40
CA SER A 297 -3.43 1.01 -19.38
C SER A 297 -4.67 1.45 -18.58
N ASN A 298 -5.86 1.10 -19.09
CA ASN A 298 -7.13 1.29 -18.36
C ASN A 298 -7.25 0.47 -17.06
N TYR A 299 -6.27 -0.41 -16.79
CA TYR A 299 -6.21 -1.28 -15.62
C TYR A 299 -4.91 -1.06 -14.82
N PHE A 300 -4.34 0.13 -14.93
CA PHE A 300 -3.34 0.63 -14.00
C PHE A 300 -4.07 1.41 -12.91
N THR A 301 -4.12 0.84 -11.72
CA THR A 301 -5.06 1.30 -10.69
C THR A 301 -4.71 2.67 -10.12
N LEU A 302 -3.43 3.05 -10.12
CA LEU A 302 -2.99 4.36 -9.62
C LEU A 302 -3.66 5.52 -10.34
N THR A 303 -3.81 5.43 -11.67
CA THR A 303 -4.44 6.48 -12.49
C THR A 303 -5.94 6.32 -12.62
N THR A 304 -6.44 5.08 -12.65
CA THR A 304 -7.84 4.80 -13.01
C THR A 304 -8.75 4.47 -11.83
N GLY A 305 -8.19 4.05 -10.69
CA GLY A 305 -8.93 3.46 -9.59
C GLY A 305 -9.58 2.10 -9.93
N ARG A 306 -9.34 1.55 -11.12
CA ARG A 306 -9.93 0.28 -11.60
C ARG A 306 -8.96 -0.88 -11.43
N ILE A 307 -9.49 -2.02 -10.98
CA ILE A 307 -8.78 -3.30 -10.88
C ILE A 307 -8.95 -4.08 -12.18
N SER A 308 -10.15 -4.05 -12.75
CA SER A 308 -10.54 -4.87 -13.90
C SER A 308 -11.55 -4.16 -14.82
N PRO A 309 -11.83 -4.72 -16.01
CA PRO A 309 -12.92 -4.24 -16.86
C PRO A 309 -14.32 -4.44 -16.25
N TYR A 310 -14.44 -5.24 -15.18
CA TYR A 310 -15.73 -5.71 -14.66
C TYR A 310 -16.08 -5.11 -13.30
N ASP A 311 -15.30 -4.15 -12.78
CA ASP A 311 -15.46 -3.62 -11.42
C ASP A 311 -16.89 -3.20 -11.10
N ASP A 312 -17.60 -2.56 -12.05
CA ASP A 312 -18.98 -2.10 -11.84
C ASP A 312 -19.98 -3.26 -11.73
N LEU A 313 -19.78 -4.32 -12.53
CA LEU A 313 -20.54 -5.56 -12.41
C LEU A 313 -20.22 -6.29 -11.11
N ILE A 314 -18.93 -6.36 -10.74
CA ILE A 314 -18.48 -7.01 -9.52
C ILE A 314 -19.09 -6.31 -8.30
N LYS A 315 -19.05 -4.97 -8.24
CA LYS A 315 -19.72 -4.18 -7.19
C LYS A 315 -21.20 -4.53 -7.08
N THR A 316 -21.92 -4.46 -8.21
CA THR A 316 -23.35 -4.76 -8.27
C THR A 316 -23.68 -6.15 -7.72
N TYR A 317 -22.91 -7.18 -8.08
CA TYR A 317 -23.19 -8.55 -7.64
C TYR A 317 -22.70 -8.85 -6.22
N SER A 318 -21.65 -8.19 -5.75
CA SER A 318 -21.10 -8.40 -4.40
C SER A 318 -22.07 -7.96 -3.32
N ASP A 319 -22.81 -6.87 -3.56
CA ASP A 319 -23.86 -6.39 -2.64
C ASP A 319 -24.93 -7.47 -2.39
N THR A 320 -25.23 -8.31 -3.39
CA THR A 320 -26.26 -9.36 -3.28
C THR A 320 -25.85 -10.55 -2.40
N ILE A 321 -24.57 -10.67 -2.06
CA ILE A 321 -24.00 -11.69 -1.16
C ILE A 321 -23.40 -11.07 0.11
N GLY A 322 -23.50 -9.75 0.28
CA GLY A 322 -22.94 -9.04 1.43
C GLY A 322 -21.40 -9.10 1.50
N TRP A 323 -20.72 -9.21 0.35
CA TRP A 323 -19.26 -9.20 0.29
C TRP A 323 -18.75 -7.83 -0.12
N ASP A 324 -17.56 -7.48 0.37
CA ASP A 324 -16.77 -6.41 -0.23
C ASP A 324 -16.46 -6.76 -1.68
N TRP A 325 -16.71 -5.83 -2.61
CA TRP A 325 -16.51 -6.08 -4.03
C TRP A 325 -15.07 -6.43 -4.38
N ARG A 326 -14.08 -5.96 -3.60
CA ARG A 326 -12.66 -6.29 -3.79
C ARG A 326 -12.39 -7.76 -3.43
N LEU A 327 -13.15 -8.36 -2.51
CA LEU A 327 -13.05 -9.79 -2.20
C LEU A 327 -13.61 -10.65 -3.34
N LEU A 328 -14.75 -10.25 -3.92
CA LEU A 328 -15.26 -10.94 -5.12
C LEU A 328 -14.31 -10.75 -6.31
N ALA A 329 -13.73 -9.56 -6.46
CA ALA A 329 -12.71 -9.30 -7.48
C ALA A 329 -11.47 -10.20 -7.30
N SER A 330 -11.00 -10.38 -6.06
CA SER A 330 -9.82 -11.22 -5.79
C SER A 330 -10.08 -12.70 -6.08
N LEU A 331 -11.31 -13.18 -5.83
CA LEU A 331 -11.77 -14.50 -6.26
C LEU A 331 -11.80 -14.63 -7.80
N ILE A 332 -12.38 -13.67 -8.52
CA ILE A 332 -12.43 -13.68 -9.99
C ILE A 332 -11.00 -13.64 -10.59
N CYS A 333 -10.11 -12.86 -9.98
CA CYS A 333 -8.70 -12.81 -10.38
C CYS A 333 -8.02 -14.17 -10.20
N GLN A 334 -8.26 -14.84 -9.07
CA GLN A 334 -7.72 -16.18 -8.80
C GLN A 334 -8.20 -17.21 -9.83
N GLU A 335 -9.47 -17.13 -10.21
CA GLU A 335 -10.10 -18.10 -11.12
C GLU A 335 -9.70 -17.90 -12.58
N SER A 336 -9.60 -16.65 -13.04
CA SER A 336 -9.47 -16.37 -14.48
C SER A 336 -8.51 -15.24 -14.85
N ARG A 337 -7.95 -14.53 -13.86
CA ARG A 337 -7.24 -13.25 -14.06
C ARG A 337 -8.06 -12.26 -14.89
N PHE A 338 -9.36 -12.21 -14.61
CA PHE A 338 -10.35 -11.41 -15.34
C PHE A 338 -10.43 -11.70 -16.85
N ASN A 339 -10.05 -12.90 -17.28
CA ASN A 339 -10.17 -13.30 -18.69
C ASN A 339 -11.43 -14.17 -18.88
N PRO A 340 -12.47 -13.67 -19.59
CA PRO A 340 -13.73 -14.39 -19.74
C PRO A 340 -13.63 -15.60 -20.68
N HIS A 341 -12.51 -15.77 -21.37
CA HIS A 341 -12.30 -16.87 -22.32
C HIS A 341 -11.51 -18.04 -21.71
N VAL A 342 -11.18 -18.00 -20.41
CA VAL A 342 -10.45 -19.07 -19.73
C VAL A 342 -11.33 -20.31 -19.64
N ARG A 343 -10.76 -21.45 -20.05
CA ARG A 343 -11.32 -22.78 -19.86
C ARG A 343 -10.31 -23.66 -19.14
N SER A 344 -10.70 -24.24 -18.01
CA SER A 344 -9.83 -25.16 -17.27
C SER A 344 -9.77 -26.53 -17.95
N ARG A 345 -8.75 -27.32 -17.60
CA ARG A 345 -8.59 -28.71 -18.08
C ARG A 345 -9.78 -29.60 -17.73
N VAL A 346 -10.45 -29.32 -16.62
CA VAL A 346 -11.62 -30.07 -16.13
C VAL A 346 -12.95 -29.47 -16.63
N GLY A 347 -12.90 -28.42 -17.46
CA GLY A 347 -14.05 -27.88 -18.18
C GLY A 347 -14.77 -26.71 -17.50
N ALA A 348 -14.24 -26.17 -16.40
CA ALA A 348 -14.70 -24.91 -15.84
C ALA A 348 -14.48 -23.76 -16.85
N TYR A 349 -15.36 -22.74 -16.85
CA TYR A 349 -15.29 -21.67 -17.85
C TYR A 349 -15.62 -20.27 -17.31
N GLY A 350 -15.06 -19.26 -17.97
CA GLY A 350 -15.37 -17.85 -17.76
C GLY A 350 -14.67 -17.22 -16.56
N LEU A 351 -15.13 -16.02 -16.20
CA LEU A 351 -14.55 -15.21 -15.12
C LEU A 351 -14.50 -15.91 -13.75
N MET A 352 -15.57 -16.61 -13.41
CA MET A 352 -15.74 -17.31 -12.13
C MET A 352 -15.53 -18.82 -12.23
N GLN A 353 -15.00 -19.30 -13.36
CA GLN A 353 -14.70 -20.73 -13.62
C GLN A 353 -15.86 -21.66 -13.20
N ILE A 354 -17.04 -21.39 -13.77
CA ILE A 354 -18.24 -22.17 -13.46
C ILE A 354 -18.17 -23.54 -14.13
N MET A 355 -18.45 -24.60 -13.38
CA MET A 355 -18.58 -25.94 -13.95
C MET A 355 -19.86 -26.07 -14.78
N PRO A 356 -19.88 -26.78 -15.93
CA PRO A 356 -21.07 -26.90 -16.78
C PRO A 356 -22.33 -27.39 -16.05
N ARG A 357 -22.18 -28.35 -15.13
CA ARG A 357 -23.30 -28.85 -14.29
C ARG A 357 -23.86 -27.75 -13.39
N THR A 358 -23.00 -26.96 -12.76
CA THR A 358 -23.37 -25.82 -11.92
C THR A 358 -24.05 -24.74 -12.76
N GLY A 359 -23.49 -24.42 -13.92
CA GLY A 359 -24.08 -23.44 -14.85
C GLY A 359 -25.49 -23.82 -15.28
N LYS A 360 -25.71 -25.10 -15.63
CA LYS A 360 -27.04 -25.61 -16.01
C LYS A 360 -28.09 -25.40 -14.91
N ASN A 361 -27.71 -25.58 -13.64
CA ASN A 361 -28.62 -25.35 -12.51
C ASN A 361 -29.03 -23.87 -12.36
N PHE A 362 -28.26 -22.94 -12.93
CA PHE A 362 -28.52 -21.51 -12.90
C PHE A 362 -28.91 -20.95 -14.28
N GLY A 363 -29.19 -21.81 -15.25
CA GLY A 363 -29.62 -21.40 -16.59
C GLY A 363 -28.53 -20.74 -17.44
N ILE A 364 -27.25 -20.99 -17.16
CA ILE A 364 -26.13 -20.46 -17.94
C ILE A 364 -25.26 -21.57 -18.56
N ASP A 365 -24.56 -21.24 -19.64
CA ASP A 365 -23.64 -22.13 -20.34
C ASP A 365 -22.33 -21.42 -20.76
N ILE A 366 -21.45 -22.14 -21.46
CA ILE A 366 -20.13 -21.65 -21.88
C ILE A 366 -20.17 -20.45 -22.84
N THR A 367 -21.30 -20.21 -23.51
CA THR A 367 -21.49 -19.07 -24.42
C THR A 367 -22.05 -17.84 -23.71
N SER A 368 -22.33 -17.96 -22.41
CA SER A 368 -22.92 -16.88 -21.62
C SER A 368 -21.99 -15.69 -21.48
N SER A 369 -22.59 -14.50 -21.39
CA SER A 369 -21.85 -13.24 -21.22
C SER A 369 -21.00 -13.24 -19.93
N PRO A 370 -19.95 -12.40 -19.85
CA PRO A 370 -19.18 -12.24 -18.62
C PRO A 370 -20.06 -11.90 -17.40
N GLY A 371 -21.10 -11.07 -17.59
CA GLY A 371 -22.06 -10.74 -16.55
C GLY A 371 -22.87 -11.94 -16.07
N ASN A 372 -23.34 -12.79 -16.98
CA ASN A 372 -24.06 -14.02 -16.61
C ASN A 372 -23.15 -15.04 -15.92
N ASN A 373 -21.87 -15.10 -16.31
CA ASN A 373 -20.89 -15.96 -15.64
C ASN A 373 -20.61 -15.50 -14.21
N ILE A 374 -20.46 -14.18 -13.97
CA ILE A 374 -20.35 -13.63 -12.61
C ILE A 374 -21.64 -13.92 -11.81
N TYR A 375 -22.81 -13.67 -12.40
CA TYR A 375 -24.10 -13.93 -11.75
C TYR A 375 -24.22 -15.37 -11.25
N ALA A 376 -23.83 -16.36 -12.06
CA ALA A 376 -23.89 -17.77 -11.65
C ALA A 376 -22.91 -18.11 -10.53
N GLY A 377 -21.70 -17.54 -10.53
CA GLY A 377 -20.77 -17.70 -9.41
C GLY A 377 -21.30 -17.09 -8.12
N VAL A 378 -21.93 -15.92 -8.19
CA VAL A 378 -22.59 -15.28 -7.05
C VAL A 378 -23.82 -16.09 -6.57
N LYS A 379 -24.58 -16.72 -7.48
CA LYS A 379 -25.64 -17.66 -7.10
C LYS A 379 -25.08 -18.91 -6.41
N TYR A 380 -23.94 -19.40 -6.87
CA TYR A 380 -23.26 -20.51 -6.22
C TYR A 380 -22.75 -20.13 -4.82
N ILE A 381 -22.18 -18.94 -4.65
CA ILE A 381 -21.77 -18.40 -3.34
C ILE A 381 -22.97 -18.26 -2.40
N ASN A 382 -24.10 -17.74 -2.88
CA ASN A 382 -25.36 -17.67 -2.11
C ASN A 382 -25.86 -19.05 -1.66
N TRP A 383 -25.71 -20.06 -2.50
CA TRP A 383 -26.01 -21.43 -2.10
C TRP A 383 -25.06 -21.94 -1.01
N LEU A 384 -23.76 -21.64 -1.09
CA LEU A 384 -22.80 -21.96 -0.03
C LEU A 384 -23.12 -21.23 1.28
N HIS A 385 -23.56 -19.96 1.23
CA HIS A 385 -24.07 -19.23 2.39
C HIS A 385 -25.18 -20.00 3.11
N SER A 386 -26.15 -20.57 2.37
CA SER A 386 -27.23 -21.37 2.98
C SER A 386 -26.73 -22.61 3.76
N ILE A 387 -25.51 -23.08 3.48
CA ILE A 387 -24.88 -24.21 4.17
C ILE A 387 -24.09 -23.74 5.41
N PHE A 388 -23.31 -22.66 5.27
CA PHE A 388 -22.33 -22.25 6.27
C PHE A 388 -22.81 -21.14 7.22
N ASP A 389 -23.76 -20.29 6.80
CA ASP A 389 -24.36 -19.27 7.66
C ASP A 389 -24.90 -19.82 8.98
N PRO A 390 -25.72 -20.90 9.00
CA PRO A 390 -26.22 -21.47 10.26
C PRO A 390 -25.16 -22.22 11.06
N LYS A 391 -23.96 -22.43 10.52
CA LYS A 391 -22.89 -23.22 11.16
C LYS A 391 -21.79 -22.35 11.75
N ILE A 392 -21.48 -21.22 11.12
CA ILE A 392 -20.30 -20.40 11.44
C ILE A 392 -20.78 -18.97 11.74
N PRO A 393 -20.99 -18.62 13.02
CA PRO A 393 -21.52 -17.31 13.40
C PRO A 393 -20.59 -16.15 13.02
N ASP A 394 -19.29 -16.33 13.14
CA ASP A 394 -18.28 -15.33 12.77
C ASP A 394 -18.24 -15.16 11.25
N VAL A 395 -18.51 -13.94 10.78
CA VAL A 395 -18.57 -13.61 9.34
C VAL A 395 -17.19 -13.70 8.68
N HIS A 396 -16.13 -13.31 9.37
CA HIS A 396 -14.77 -13.36 8.84
C HIS A 396 -14.29 -14.80 8.67
N GLU A 397 -14.57 -15.67 9.65
CA GLU A 397 -14.33 -17.10 9.49
C GLU A 397 -15.17 -17.67 8.35
N ARG A 398 -16.47 -17.35 8.33
CA ARG A 398 -17.39 -17.88 7.31
C ARG A 398 -16.93 -17.64 5.88
N VAL A 399 -16.37 -16.47 5.57
CA VAL A 399 -15.79 -16.18 4.26
C VAL A 399 -14.73 -17.22 3.87
N ARG A 400 -13.83 -17.60 4.79
CA ARG A 400 -12.78 -18.61 4.52
C ARG A 400 -13.37 -19.96 4.14
N PHE A 401 -14.40 -20.39 4.86
CA PHE A 401 -15.09 -21.64 4.59
C PHE A 401 -15.84 -21.62 3.26
N ILE A 402 -16.46 -20.49 2.91
CA ILE A 402 -17.15 -20.34 1.62
C ILE A 402 -16.16 -20.35 0.47
N LEU A 403 -15.03 -19.63 0.57
CA LEU A 403 -13.97 -19.69 -0.43
C LEU A 403 -13.41 -21.11 -0.59
N ALA A 404 -13.17 -21.80 0.52
CA ALA A 404 -12.72 -23.19 0.50
C ALA A 404 -13.74 -24.12 -0.16
N ALA A 405 -15.02 -23.96 0.17
CA ALA A 405 -16.11 -24.75 -0.40
C ALA A 405 -16.40 -24.39 -1.87
N TYR A 406 -16.08 -23.17 -2.29
CA TYR A 406 -16.15 -22.77 -3.69
C TYR A 406 -15.21 -23.63 -4.53
N ASN A 407 -13.97 -23.81 -4.06
CA ASN A 407 -12.93 -24.59 -4.73
C ASN A 407 -13.07 -26.11 -4.53
N ALA A 408 -13.27 -26.56 -3.28
CA ALA A 408 -13.27 -27.97 -2.90
C ALA A 408 -14.66 -28.63 -2.96
N GLY A 409 -15.73 -27.84 -3.02
CA GLY A 409 -17.08 -28.31 -2.75
C GLY A 409 -17.39 -28.40 -1.24
N PRO A 410 -18.64 -28.11 -0.82
CA PRO A 410 -18.99 -28.00 0.60
C PRO A 410 -18.90 -29.34 1.35
N GLY A 411 -19.09 -30.47 0.68
CA GLY A 411 -18.99 -31.79 1.30
C GLY A 411 -17.61 -32.04 1.90
N HIS A 412 -16.54 -31.68 1.19
CA HIS A 412 -15.19 -31.87 1.70
C HIS A 412 -14.84 -30.95 2.87
N ILE A 413 -15.39 -29.73 2.89
CA ILE A 413 -15.24 -28.80 4.01
C ILE A 413 -16.00 -29.31 5.24
N LEU A 414 -17.22 -29.82 5.08
CA LEU A 414 -17.99 -30.42 6.17
C LEU A 414 -17.29 -31.66 6.76
N ASP A 415 -16.68 -32.51 5.93
CA ASP A 415 -15.86 -33.63 6.42
C ASP A 415 -14.66 -33.12 7.25
N ALA A 416 -13.99 -32.06 6.79
CA ALA A 416 -12.87 -31.46 7.51
C ALA A 416 -13.30 -30.85 8.84
N MET A 417 -14.48 -30.23 8.91
CA MET A 417 -15.09 -29.77 10.17
C MET A 417 -15.36 -30.92 11.13
N ASN A 418 -15.93 -32.03 10.64
CA ASN A 418 -16.18 -33.21 11.47
C ASN A 418 -14.88 -33.81 12.02
N LEU A 419 -13.86 -33.91 11.18
CA LEU A 419 -12.53 -34.36 11.60
C LEU A 419 -11.93 -33.41 12.65
N ALA A 420 -12.00 -32.09 12.43
CA ALA A 420 -11.53 -31.11 13.40
C ALA A 420 -12.17 -31.31 14.77
N ALA A 421 -13.51 -31.37 14.82
CA ALA A 421 -14.24 -31.62 16.06
C ALA A 421 -13.86 -32.96 16.71
N LYS A 422 -13.77 -34.04 15.92
CA LYS A 422 -13.44 -35.39 16.41
C LYS A 422 -12.07 -35.44 17.07
N PHE A 423 -11.11 -34.71 16.54
CA PHE A 423 -9.72 -34.71 17.01
C PHE A 423 -9.39 -33.53 17.93
N GLY A 424 -10.39 -32.84 18.48
CA GLY A 424 -10.21 -31.83 19.51
C GLY A 424 -9.79 -30.44 19.01
N TYR A 425 -10.02 -30.15 17.73
CA TYR A 425 -9.82 -28.83 17.12
C TYR A 425 -11.16 -28.10 16.97
N ASP A 426 -11.11 -26.78 16.82
CA ASP A 426 -12.32 -25.97 16.67
C ASP A 426 -12.87 -26.09 15.24
N PRO A 427 -14.07 -26.68 15.03
CA PRO A 427 -14.63 -26.84 13.69
C PRO A 427 -15.17 -25.53 13.08
N LEU A 428 -15.19 -24.44 13.85
CA LEU A 428 -15.68 -23.12 13.44
C LEU A 428 -14.56 -22.16 13.05
N VAL A 429 -13.31 -22.56 13.29
CA VAL A 429 -12.11 -21.79 12.96
C VAL A 429 -11.40 -22.44 11.78
N TRP A 430 -11.03 -21.65 10.79
CA TRP A 430 -10.33 -22.07 9.59
C TRP A 430 -8.85 -22.32 9.89
N LYS A 431 -8.15 -21.25 10.26
CA LYS A 431 -6.70 -21.25 10.42
C LYS A 431 -6.28 -22.17 11.56
N ASP A 432 -5.24 -22.97 11.32
CA ASP A 432 -4.68 -23.89 12.30
C ASP A 432 -5.65 -24.97 12.84
N ASN A 433 -6.86 -25.05 12.28
CA ASN A 433 -7.94 -25.94 12.69
C ASN A 433 -8.50 -26.66 11.46
N VAL A 434 -9.62 -26.21 10.88
CA VAL A 434 -10.28 -26.92 9.75
C VAL A 434 -9.37 -27.05 8.53
N GLU A 435 -8.53 -26.06 8.23
CA GLU A 435 -7.61 -26.15 7.08
C GLU A 435 -6.57 -27.28 7.23
N LYS A 436 -6.13 -27.57 8.46
CA LYS A 436 -5.21 -28.69 8.73
C LYS A 436 -5.91 -30.01 8.45
N TRP A 437 -7.17 -30.13 8.87
CA TRP A 437 -7.96 -31.35 8.66
C TRP A 437 -8.36 -31.55 7.21
N LEU A 438 -8.59 -30.48 6.46
CA LEU A 438 -8.79 -30.55 5.01
C LEU A 438 -7.55 -31.10 4.30
N GLN A 439 -6.35 -30.66 4.67
CA GLN A 439 -5.09 -31.19 4.12
C GLN A 439 -4.87 -32.66 4.48
N LYS A 440 -5.24 -33.06 5.70
CA LYS A 440 -5.14 -34.45 6.18
C LYS A 440 -6.06 -35.42 5.44
N LYS A 441 -7.08 -34.96 4.72
CA LYS A 441 -7.97 -35.81 3.91
C LYS A 441 -7.30 -36.53 2.74
N SER A 442 -6.02 -36.26 2.45
CA SER A 442 -5.27 -37.07 1.50
C SER A 442 -4.65 -38.32 2.14
N GLU A 443 -4.63 -38.42 3.47
CA GLU A 443 -4.06 -39.56 4.18
C GLU A 443 -5.12 -40.65 4.42
N SER A 444 -4.77 -41.91 4.14
CA SER A 444 -5.68 -43.08 4.25
C SER A 444 -6.39 -43.18 5.60
N LYS A 445 -5.66 -42.91 6.68
CA LYS A 445 -6.20 -42.92 8.05
C LYS A 445 -7.38 -41.97 8.24
N TYR A 446 -7.42 -40.84 7.53
CA TYR A 446 -8.42 -39.81 7.77
C TYR A 446 -9.55 -39.82 6.74
N TYR A 447 -9.28 -40.12 5.46
CA TYR A 447 -10.37 -40.16 4.49
C TYR A 447 -11.29 -41.39 4.62
N SER A 448 -10.81 -42.45 5.28
CA SER A 448 -11.59 -43.65 5.59
C SER A 448 -12.28 -43.58 6.95
N ASP A 449 -12.11 -42.47 7.68
CA ASP A 449 -12.74 -42.27 8.98
C ASP A 449 -14.27 -42.23 8.86
N SER A 450 -14.98 -42.81 9.83
CA SER A 450 -16.45 -42.87 9.83
C SER A 450 -17.15 -41.50 9.82
N SER A 451 -16.43 -40.42 10.19
CA SER A 451 -16.92 -39.04 10.14
C SER A 451 -16.82 -38.39 8.76
N VAL A 452 -16.12 -39.02 7.80
CA VAL A 452 -15.92 -38.55 6.43
C VAL A 452 -16.92 -39.22 5.49
N LYS A 453 -17.71 -38.40 4.78
CA LYS A 453 -18.75 -38.88 3.85
C LYS A 453 -18.32 -38.81 2.39
N ASN A 454 -17.39 -37.92 2.05
CA ASN A 454 -17.02 -37.64 0.65
C ASN A 454 -15.65 -38.23 0.27
N GLY A 455 -15.04 -39.02 1.16
CA GLY A 455 -13.79 -39.74 0.89
C GLY A 455 -12.55 -38.86 0.69
N TYR A 456 -11.62 -39.38 -0.10
CA TYR A 456 -10.31 -38.79 -0.37
C TYR A 456 -10.42 -37.38 -0.94
N PHE A 457 -9.60 -36.46 -0.43
CA PHE A 457 -9.44 -35.12 -1.01
C PHE A 457 -8.05 -34.55 -0.74
N ARG A 458 -7.48 -33.86 -1.74
CA ARG A 458 -6.18 -33.20 -1.60
C ARG A 458 -6.37 -31.73 -1.19
N GLY A 459 -6.40 -31.47 0.12
CA GLY A 459 -6.72 -30.15 0.66
C GLY A 459 -5.72 -29.02 0.43
N ILE A 460 -4.46 -29.33 0.08
CA ILE A 460 -3.38 -28.34 -0.02
C ILE A 460 -3.73 -27.21 -1.01
N GLU A 461 -4.27 -27.57 -2.17
CA GLU A 461 -4.60 -26.62 -3.23
C GLU A 461 -5.74 -25.67 -2.82
N SER A 462 -6.74 -26.17 -2.10
CA SER A 462 -7.85 -25.34 -1.59
C SER A 462 -7.43 -24.40 -0.46
N VAL A 463 -6.51 -24.83 0.40
CA VAL A 463 -5.94 -23.95 1.44
C VAL A 463 -5.12 -22.84 0.81
N ALA A 464 -4.29 -23.16 -0.18
CA ALA A 464 -3.55 -22.14 -0.95
C ALA A 464 -4.51 -21.17 -1.65
N PHE A 465 -5.57 -21.68 -2.29
CA PHE A 465 -6.60 -20.87 -2.95
C PHE A 465 -7.24 -19.83 -2.00
N VAL A 466 -7.63 -20.24 -0.79
CA VAL A 466 -8.19 -19.33 0.23
C VAL A 466 -7.17 -18.26 0.61
N ASN A 467 -5.94 -18.66 0.89
CA ASN A 467 -4.89 -17.74 1.33
C ASN A 467 -4.55 -16.71 0.24
N GLU A 468 -4.39 -17.13 -1.01
CA GLU A 468 -4.07 -16.26 -2.15
C GLU A 468 -5.19 -15.24 -2.42
N ILE A 469 -6.47 -15.62 -2.26
CA ILE A 469 -7.60 -14.71 -2.42
C ILE A 469 -7.64 -13.65 -1.32
N LEU A 470 -7.40 -14.05 -0.07
CA LEU A 470 -7.41 -13.13 1.06
C LEU A 470 -6.20 -12.20 1.05
N GLU A 471 -5.02 -12.69 0.68
CA GLU A 471 -3.83 -11.86 0.48
C GLU A 471 -4.04 -10.83 -0.62
N ARG A 472 -4.58 -11.26 -1.78
CA ARG A 472 -4.93 -10.35 -2.87
C ARG A 472 -6.01 -9.34 -2.49
N TYR A 473 -6.98 -9.75 -1.68
CA TYR A 473 -8.00 -8.85 -1.16
C TYR A 473 -7.38 -7.72 -0.33
N GLU A 474 -6.40 -8.01 0.53
CA GLU A 474 -5.69 -6.97 1.28
C GLU A 474 -4.88 -6.04 0.36
N HIS A 475 -4.25 -6.55 -0.69
CA HIS A 475 -3.62 -5.70 -1.70
C HIS A 475 -4.61 -4.74 -2.38
N TYR A 476 -5.81 -5.23 -2.69
CA TYR A 476 -6.86 -4.40 -3.27
C TYR A 476 -7.36 -3.34 -2.29
N ARG A 477 -7.47 -3.66 -0.99
CA ARG A 477 -7.84 -2.69 0.05
C ARG A 477 -6.79 -1.61 0.27
N ASN A 478 -5.52 -1.98 0.20
CA ASN A 478 -4.38 -1.07 0.39
C ASN A 478 -4.29 0.02 -0.70
N ILE A 479 -4.69 -0.30 -1.93
CA ILE A 479 -4.55 0.59 -3.09
C ILE A 479 -5.89 1.23 -3.48
N VAL A 480 -6.97 0.44 -3.47
CA VAL A 480 -8.31 0.91 -3.85
C VAL A 480 -9.12 1.19 -2.60
N SER A 481 -9.03 2.43 -2.11
CA SER A 481 -9.92 2.89 -1.03
C SER A 481 -11.35 3.12 -1.54
N GLU A 482 -12.35 2.87 -0.72
CA GLU A 482 -13.76 3.13 -1.05
C GLU A 482 -14.07 4.61 -1.34
N ASN A 483 -13.26 5.53 -0.80
CA ASN A 483 -13.58 6.97 -0.76
C ASN A 483 -12.64 7.91 -1.52
N LYS A 484 -11.48 7.47 -2.07
CA LYS A 484 -10.59 8.40 -2.81
C LYS A 484 -11.14 8.85 -4.17
N TYR A 485 -12.08 8.10 -4.77
CA TYR A 485 -12.53 8.35 -6.15
C TYR A 485 -13.99 8.79 -6.27
N ALA A 486 -14.63 9.20 -5.17
CA ALA A 486 -15.88 9.93 -5.22
C ALA A 486 -15.67 11.40 -5.66
N ILE A 487 -14.91 11.64 -6.74
CA ILE A 487 -14.84 12.93 -7.43
C ILE A 487 -14.83 12.69 -8.95
N SER A 488 -15.98 13.02 -9.55
CA SER A 488 -16.27 13.33 -10.96
C SER A 488 -16.42 12.19 -11.97
N SER A 489 -17.64 11.66 -12.03
CA SER A 489 -18.27 11.12 -13.26
C SER A 489 -18.83 12.23 -14.17
N SER A 490 -18.34 13.47 -14.04
CA SER A 490 -18.62 14.58 -14.96
C SER A 490 -17.28 15.08 -15.47
N GLY A 491 -17.04 15.03 -16.78
CA GLY A 491 -15.78 15.41 -17.45
C GLY A 491 -15.38 16.90 -17.35
N THR A 492 -15.47 17.48 -16.16
CA THR A 492 -14.96 18.79 -15.81
C THR A 492 -14.33 18.67 -14.43
N ALA A 493 -13.01 18.57 -14.38
CA ALA A 493 -12.26 18.70 -13.14
C ALA A 493 -12.49 20.10 -12.56
N ASN A 494 -13.26 20.19 -11.48
CA ASN A 494 -13.35 21.40 -10.67
C ASN A 494 -12.11 21.46 -9.77
N TRP A 495 -11.06 22.09 -10.29
CA TRP A 495 -9.82 22.35 -9.56
C TRP A 495 -10.03 23.45 -8.50
N PRO A 496 -9.66 23.22 -7.24
CA PRO A 496 -9.59 24.29 -6.25
C PRO A 496 -8.33 25.13 -6.51
N GLY A 497 -8.42 26.05 -7.49
CA GLY A 497 -7.29 26.90 -7.89
C GLY A 497 -7.65 28.13 -8.71
N ARG A 498 -8.87 28.24 -9.25
CA ARG A 498 -9.38 29.51 -9.81
C ARG A 498 -10.12 30.33 -8.76
N ARG A 499 -9.39 30.84 -7.76
CA ARG A 499 -9.76 32.10 -7.11
C ARG A 499 -8.49 32.92 -6.97
N GLN A 500 -8.53 34.10 -7.58
CA GLN A 500 -7.53 35.16 -7.53
C GLN A 500 -6.88 35.25 -6.15
N PHE A 501 -5.55 35.14 -6.07
CA PHE A 501 -4.65 35.97 -5.26
C PHE A 501 -3.22 35.86 -5.79
#